data_AF-A0A348UNY8-F1
#
_entry.id   AF-A0A348UNY8-F1
#
_cell.length_a   1.000
_cell.length_b   1.000
_cell.length_c   1.000
_cell.angle_alpha   90.00
_cell.angle_beta   90.00
_cell.angle_gamma   90.00
#
_symmetry.space_group_name_H-M   'P 1'
#
loop_
_entity.id
_entity.type
_entity.pdbx_description
1 polymer ?
#
loop_
_entity_poly.entity_id
_entity_poly.type
_entity_poly.pdbx_seq_one_letter_code
_entity_poly.pdbx_strand_id
1 'polypeptide(L)' 'MSEWWIIAGLGALWLGWQIVWVAPVPRQLRRGDVPRAEKGTAAAFNLFWIDQYGWIGLSLLLLGALAIARGVL' A
#
# COMPACT_ATOMS: atom_id res chain seq x y z
N MET A 1 -6.73 -25.24 7.64
CA MET A 1 -5.67 -24.24 7.97
C MET A 1 -5.26 -23.44 6.73
N SER A 2 -5.26 -24.02 5.53
CA SER A 2 -4.91 -23.26 4.31
C SER A 2 -6.00 -22.25 3.92
N GLU A 3 -7.26 -22.51 4.28
CA GLU A 3 -8.39 -21.62 4.04
C GLU A 3 -8.23 -20.28 4.76
N TRP A 4 -7.67 -20.30 5.97
CA TRP A 4 -7.38 -19.08 6.75
C TRP A 4 -6.34 -18.19 6.06
N TRP A 5 -5.34 -18.77 5.40
CA TRP A 5 -4.37 -18.01 4.60
C TRP A 5 -5.04 -17.32 3.41
N ILE A 6 -5.96 -18.01 2.73
CA ILE A 6 -6.72 -17.45 1.62
C ILE A 6 -7.63 -16.32 2.11
N ILE A 7 -8.39 -16.52 3.18
CA ILE A 7 -9.30 -15.52 3.74
C ILE A 7 -8.52 -14.27 4.19
N ALA A 8 -7.45 -14.44 4.95
CA ALA A 8 -6.61 -13.33 5.39
C ALA A 8 -5.96 -12.61 4.20
N GLY A 9 -5.51 -13.35 3.19
CA GLY A 9 -4.90 -12.79 1.99
C GLY A 9 -5.89 -11.98 1.15
N LEU A 10 -7.12 -12.45 0.98
CA LEU A 10 -8.20 -11.71 0.32
C LEU A 10 -8.56 -10.43 1.08
N GLY A 11 -8.61 -10.49 2.42
CA GLY A 11 -8.80 -9.31 3.26
C GLY A 11 -7.69 -8.28 3.11
N ALA A 12 -6.43 -8.73 3.07
CA ALA A 12 -5.27 -7.88 2.83
C ALA A 12 -5.31 -7.25 1.42
N LEU A 13 -5.65 -8.03 0.38
CA LEU A 13 -5.81 -7.49 -0.97
C LEU A 13 -6.89 -6.41 -1.03
N TRP A 14 -8.06 -6.68 -0.43
CA TRP A 14 -9.18 -5.73 -0.40
C TRP A 14 -8.81 -4.42 0.31
N LEU A 15 -8.16 -4.51 1.47
CA LEU A 15 -7.73 -3.32 2.21
C LEU A 15 -6.61 -2.57 1.48
N GLY A 16 -5.61 -3.30 0.96
CA GLY A 16 -4.51 -2.73 0.20
C GLY A 16 -4.98 -1.98 -1.04
N TRP A 17 -5.97 -2.55 -1.75
CA TRP A 17 -6.58 -1.93 -2.92
C TRP A 17 -7.26 -0.60 -2.58
N GLN A 18 -8.08 -0.56 -1.52
CA GLN A 18 -8.73 0.68 -1.07
C GLN A 18 -7.73 1.76 -0.70
N ILE A 19 -6.63 1.37 -0.04
CA ILE A 19 -5.57 2.32 0.33
C ILE A 19 -4.89 2.87 -0.92
N VAL A 20 -4.46 2.03 -1.87
CA VAL A 20 -3.80 2.50 -3.10
C VAL A 20 -4.73 3.31 -4.00
N TRP A 21 -6.04 3.04 -3.94
CA TRP A 21 -7.06 3.83 -4.64
C TRP A 21 -7.17 5.26 -4.09
N VAL A 22 -7.10 5.43 -2.77
CA VAL A 22 -7.25 6.73 -2.10
C VAL A 22 -5.92 7.47 -1.95
N ALA A 23 -4.90 6.80 -1.40
CA ALA A 23 -3.52 7.25 -1.36
C ALA A 23 -2.83 6.67 -2.61
N PRO A 24 -2.67 7.46 -3.69
CA PRO A 24 -2.06 6.97 -4.91
C PRO A 24 -0.69 6.34 -4.64
N VAL A 25 -0.21 5.54 -5.59
CA VAL A 25 1.12 4.89 -5.52
C VAL A 25 2.18 5.85 -4.97
N PRO A 26 3.03 5.40 -4.01
CA PRO A 26 4.04 6.26 -3.38
C PRO A 26 4.86 7.03 -4.39
N ARG A 27 5.15 8.28 -4.07
CA ARG A 27 5.89 9.19 -4.96
C ARG A 27 7.24 8.65 -5.41
N GLN A 28 7.88 7.80 -4.60
CA GLN A 28 9.14 7.12 -4.88
C GLN A 28 9.08 6.17 -6.08
N LEU A 29 7.88 5.68 -6.43
CA LEU A 29 7.65 4.77 -7.56
C LEU A 29 7.04 5.48 -8.77
N ARG A 30 6.70 6.77 -8.63
CA ARG A 30 6.10 7.57 -9.70
C ARG A 30 7.19 8.19 -10.57
N ARG A 31 6.90 8.28 -11.87
CA ARG A 31 7.74 9.00 -12.84
C ARG A 31 7.17 10.39 -13.10
N GLY A 32 8.03 11.32 -13.52
CA GLY A 32 7.65 12.70 -13.89
C GLY A 32 7.66 13.67 -12.70
N ASP A 33 6.81 14.69 -12.76
CA ASP A 33 6.74 15.71 -11.73
C ASP A 33 6.12 15.16 -10.44
N VAL A 34 6.94 15.14 -9.39
CA VAL A 34 6.58 14.66 -8.08
C VAL A 34 6.38 15.87 -7.15
N PRO A 35 5.23 16.01 -6.47
CA PRO A 35 5.01 17.10 -5.52
C PRO A 35 6.12 17.16 -4.46
N ARG A 36 6.66 18.36 -4.23
CA ARG A 36 7.65 18.64 -3.19
C ARG A 36 7.14 19.77 -2.30
N ALA A 37 7.54 19.76 -1.04
CA ALA A 37 7.28 20.82 -0.08
C ALA A 37 8.55 21.14 0.69
N GLU A 38 8.62 22.34 1.25
CA GLU A 38 9.75 22.78 2.06
C GLU A 38 9.90 21.92 3.32
N LYS A 39 11.14 21.56 3.65
CA LYS A 39 11.44 20.71 4.81
C LYS A 39 10.98 21.39 6.10
N GLY A 40 10.43 20.60 7.02
CA GLY A 40 9.93 21.11 8.31
C GLY A 40 8.53 21.73 8.25
N THR A 41 7.91 21.81 7.07
CA THR A 41 6.52 22.30 6.94
C THR A 41 5.50 21.19 7.14
N ALA A 42 4.28 21.57 7.57
CA ALA A 42 3.15 20.66 7.64
C ALA A 42 2.82 20.02 6.28
N ALA A 43 3.05 20.74 5.18
CA ALA A 43 2.90 20.20 3.83
C ALA A 43 3.87 19.05 3.55
N ALA A 44 5.14 19.16 3.95
CA ALA A 44 6.11 18.07 3.81
C ALA A 44 5.73 16.85 4.65
N PHE A 45 5.21 17.06 5.86
CA PHE A 45 4.72 15.98 6.72
C PHE A 45 3.50 15.27 6.13
N ASN A 46 2.53 16.02 5.58
CA ASN A 46 1.36 15.43 4.93
C ASN A 46 1.77 14.59 3.70
N LEU A 47 2.67 15.13 2.87
CA LEU A 47 3.23 14.42 1.73
C LEU A 47 3.96 13.12 2.14
N PHE A 48 4.71 13.14 3.25
CA PHE A 48 5.32 11.94 3.82
C PHE A 48 4.27 10.90 4.21
N TRP A 49 3.21 11.30 4.92
CA TRP A 49 2.15 10.39 5.36
C TRP A 49 1.39 9.76 4.19
N ILE A 50 1.09 10.53 3.15
CA ILE A 50 0.47 9.99 1.94
C ILE A 50 1.34 8.89 1.32
N ASP A 51 2.66 9.08 1.26
CA ASP A 51 3.56 8.02 0.80
C ASP A 51 3.55 6.80 1.71
N GLN A 52 3.53 6.99 3.05
CA GLN A 52 3.46 5.86 4.00
C GLN A 52 2.17 5.05 3.80
N TYR A 53 1.02 5.71 3.61
CA TYR A 53 -0.21 5.02 3.28
C TYR A 53 -0.10 4.24 1.97
N GLY A 54 0.45 4.84 0.91
CA GLY A 54 0.71 4.13 -0.34
C GLY A 54 1.59 2.88 -0.16
N TRP A 55 2.63 2.96 0.68
CA TRP A 55 3.49 1.81 1.01
C TRP A 55 2.77 0.73 1.80
N ILE A 56 1.93 1.10 2.77
CA ILE A 56 1.07 0.15 3.50
C ILE A 56 0.14 -0.56 2.51
N GLY A 57 -0.50 0.19 1.61
CA GLY A 57 -1.38 -0.36 0.58
C GLY A 57 -0.67 -1.38 -0.31
N LEU A 58 0.50 -1.02 -0.84
CA LEU A 58 1.32 -1.93 -1.66
C LEU A 58 1.80 -3.16 -0.88
N SER A 59 2.17 -2.99 0.39
CA SER A 59 2.62 -4.10 1.24
C SER A 59 1.49 -5.09 1.50
N LEU A 60 0.28 -4.59 1.76
CA LEU A 60 -0.92 -5.42 1.90
C LEU A 60 -1.28 -6.16 0.62
N LEU A 61 -1.15 -5.51 -0.54
CA LEU A 61 -1.37 -6.16 -1.83
C LEU A 61 -0.36 -7.30 -2.06
N LEU A 62 0.93 -7.06 -1.83
CA LEU A 62 1.97 -8.07 -2.03
C LEU A 62 1.82 -9.24 -1.04
N LEU A 63 1.70 -8.95 0.25
CA LEU A 63 1.56 -9.97 1.29
C LEU A 63 0.24 -10.73 1.17
N GLY A 64 -0.84 -10.06 0.77
CA GLY A 64 -2.12 -10.68 0.50
C GLY A 64 -2.06 -11.70 -0.64
N ALA A 65 -1.40 -11.32 -1.75
CA ALA A 65 -1.17 -12.24 -2.87
C ALA A 65 -0.31 -13.46 -2.46
N LEU A 66 0.75 -13.23 -1.67
CA LEU A 66 1.60 -14.31 -1.15
C LEU A 66 0.85 -15.25 -0.21
N ALA A 67 -0.02 -14.71 0.66
CA ALA A 67 -0.86 -15.49 1.57
C ALA A 67 -1.85 -16.37 0.80
N ILE A 68 -2.50 -15.82 -0.24
CA ILE A 68 -3.40 -16.60 -1.11
C ILE A 68 -2.62 -17.72 -1.81
N ALA A 69 -1.48 -17.40 -2.42
CA ALA A 69 -0.65 -18.40 -3.09
C ALA A 69 -0.24 -19.52 -2.12
N ARG A 70 0.16 -19.18 -0.90
CA ARG A 70 0.51 -20.16 0.14
C ARG A 70 -0.68 -21.00 0.61
N GLY A 71 -1.89 -20.47 0.57
CA GLY A 71 -3.10 -21.20 0.94
C GLY A 71 -3.62 -22.14 -0.17
N VAL A 72 -3.29 -21.85 -1.42
CA VAL A 72 -3.67 -22.66 -2.60
C VAL A 72 -2.67 -23.78 -2.87
N LEU A 73 -1.37 -23.56 -2.60
CA LEU A 73 -0.30 -24.56 -2.70
C LEU A 73 -0.24 -25.50 -1.49
#